data_AF-A0A8T3P6L7-F1
#
_entry.id   AF-A0A8T3P6L7-F1
#
_cell.length_a   1.000
_cell.length_b   1.000
_cell.length_c   1.000
_cell.angle_alpha   90.00
_cell.angle_beta   90.00
_cell.angle_gamma   90.00
#
_symmetry.space_group_name_H-M   'P 1'
#
loop_
_entity.id
_entity.type
_entity.pdbx_description
1 polymer ?
#
loop_
_entity_poly.entity_id
_entity_poly.type
_entity_poly.pdbx_seq_one_letter_code
_entity_poly.pdbx_strand_id
1 'polypeptide(L)'
;MAGAIALKNTGSTGAATAQALVVAAQNDYPSGVDGTSVSVSFPGSGRVRVTVDRPHENGFARIFGQDSWDISTGARANTGTPNAAVGAMPLLFNKKAFVSSPGVSRFYSEPPSGTGSVPQDNKSFNWTVFCTASGGSCNADTTTVNRLITQGGDDAEVTLDMMIGPLNAGSHTSLYDKLKKWIGTEFPVAVVDDAGKMQGWAVFHLVSTKSSGSTKGFTGYFVSPVTHSGLSIRSAAGGVNYGAYVFRLEE
;
A
#
# COMPACT_ATOMS: atom_id res chain seq x y z
N MET A 1 -3.99 5.06 16.96
CA MET A 1 -4.33 5.68 15.66
C MET A 1 -4.26 7.20 15.66
N ALA A 2 -4.82 7.91 16.64
CA ALA A 2 -4.93 9.38 16.59
C ALA A 2 -3.58 10.12 16.45
N GLY A 3 -2.51 9.63 17.12
CA GLY A 3 -1.16 10.17 16.93
C GLY A 3 -0.64 10.03 15.49
N ALA A 4 -0.92 8.92 14.81
CA ALA A 4 -0.52 8.72 13.40
C ALA A 4 -1.29 9.65 12.44
N ILE A 5 -2.57 9.92 12.71
CA ILE A 5 -3.37 10.89 11.95
C ILE A 5 -2.81 12.30 12.12
N ALA A 6 -2.55 12.72 13.36
CA ALA A 6 -1.95 14.01 13.65
C ALA A 6 -0.57 14.17 12.99
N LEU A 7 0.27 13.12 13.04
CA LEU A 7 1.56 13.11 12.35
C LEU A 7 1.40 13.27 10.83
N LYS A 8 0.43 12.59 10.20
CA LYS A 8 0.15 12.72 8.76
C LYS A 8 -0.22 14.15 8.37
N ASN A 9 -1.13 14.75 9.13
CA ASN A 9 -1.76 16.01 8.77
C ASN A 9 -0.86 17.21 9.01
N THR A 10 0.09 17.08 9.96
CA THR A 10 0.92 18.21 10.41
C THR A 10 2.41 18.01 10.14
N GLY A 11 2.86 16.78 9.91
CA GLY A 11 4.29 16.43 9.90
C GLY A 11 4.97 16.57 11.27
N SER A 12 4.24 16.86 12.34
CA SER A 12 4.78 17.18 13.66
C SER A 12 4.66 16.01 14.64
N THR A 13 5.80 15.54 15.15
CA THR A 13 5.86 14.56 16.24
C THR A 13 5.27 15.11 17.54
N GLY A 14 5.41 16.42 17.80
CA GLY A 14 4.78 17.08 18.95
C GLY A 14 3.26 17.03 18.89
N ALA A 15 2.67 17.31 17.71
CA ALA A 15 1.22 17.21 17.51
C ALA A 15 0.73 15.76 17.63
N ALA A 16 1.51 14.80 17.11
CA ALA A 16 1.22 13.38 17.25
C ALA A 16 1.21 12.90 18.71
N THR A 17 2.21 13.31 19.49
CA THR A 17 2.30 13.02 20.92
C THR A 17 1.12 13.63 21.68
N ALA A 18 0.83 14.91 21.45
CA ALA A 18 -0.28 15.60 22.10
C ALA A 18 -1.61 14.88 21.83
N GLN A 19 -1.88 14.51 20.57
CA GLN A 19 -3.11 13.80 20.21
C GLN A 19 -3.18 12.39 20.82
N ALA A 20 -2.05 11.68 20.90
CA ALA A 20 -2.01 10.37 21.55
C ALA A 20 -2.31 10.47 23.05
N LEU A 21 -1.76 11.47 23.74
CA LEU A 21 -2.03 11.74 25.16
C LEU A 21 -3.49 12.11 25.42
N VAL A 22 -4.09 12.95 24.56
CA VAL A 22 -5.52 13.30 24.65
C VAL A 22 -6.40 12.05 24.56
N VAL A 23 -6.13 11.16 23.60
CA VAL A 23 -6.92 9.94 23.44
C VAL A 23 -6.68 8.97 24.59
N ALA A 24 -5.45 8.83 25.09
CA ALA A 24 -5.18 8.01 26.27
C ALA A 24 -5.99 8.50 27.48
N ALA A 25 -6.00 9.81 27.74
CA ALA A 25 -6.80 10.42 28.80
C ALA A 25 -8.32 10.21 28.60
N GLN A 26 -8.82 10.28 27.37
CA GLN A 26 -10.23 9.98 27.04
C GLN A 26 -10.63 8.53 27.27
N ASN A 27 -9.67 7.60 27.35
CA ASN A 27 -9.88 6.19 27.64
C ASN A 27 -9.48 5.86 29.08
N ASP A 28 -9.50 6.83 29.99
CA ASP A 28 -9.18 6.67 31.43
C ASP A 28 -7.73 6.26 31.73
N TYR A 29 -6.81 6.59 30.83
CA TYR A 29 -5.35 6.45 31.01
C TYR A 29 -4.60 7.78 30.88
N PRO A 30 -4.93 8.83 31.67
CA PRO A 30 -4.16 10.06 31.67
C PRO A 30 -2.73 9.82 32.17
N SER A 31 -1.74 10.30 31.41
CA SER A 31 -0.33 10.16 31.79
C SER A 31 -0.02 10.95 33.07
N GLY A 32 0.72 10.34 34.00
CA GLY A 32 1.09 10.92 35.30
C GLY A 32 0.04 10.75 36.41
N VAL A 33 -1.06 10.04 36.16
CA VAL A 33 -2.15 9.81 37.14
C VAL A 33 -2.17 8.34 37.56
N ASP A 34 -2.26 8.07 38.86
CA ASP A 34 -2.32 6.71 39.43
C ASP A 34 -1.17 5.79 38.97
N GLY A 35 0.02 6.36 38.80
CA GLY A 35 1.18 5.64 38.28
C GLY A 35 1.11 5.30 36.78
N THR A 36 0.07 5.75 36.07
CA THR A 36 -0.05 5.57 34.62
C THR A 36 1.01 6.38 33.89
N SER A 37 1.76 5.73 33.01
CA SER A 37 2.70 6.38 32.10
C SER A 37 2.28 6.11 30.66
N VAL A 38 2.16 7.17 29.85
CA VAL A 38 1.92 7.04 28.41
C VAL A 38 3.15 7.53 27.68
N SER A 39 3.82 6.61 26.96
CA SER A 39 5.00 6.90 26.16
C SER A 39 4.68 6.84 24.68
N VAL A 40 5.14 7.85 23.92
CA VAL A 40 4.96 7.92 22.47
C VAL A 40 6.34 7.91 21.83
N SER A 41 6.54 7.01 20.88
CA SER A 41 7.79 6.85 20.15
C SER A 41 7.55 6.79 18.64
N PHE A 42 8.57 7.15 17.88
CA PHE A 42 8.54 7.24 16.42
C PHE A 42 9.63 6.34 15.84
N PRO A 43 9.42 5.00 15.80
CA PRO A 43 10.47 4.03 15.45
C PRO A 43 10.87 4.05 13.96
N GLY A 44 10.41 5.03 13.20
CA GLY A 44 10.73 5.21 11.78
C GLY A 44 9.90 6.34 11.18
N SER A 45 10.19 6.68 9.93
CA SER A 45 9.42 7.66 9.18
C SER A 45 7.96 7.21 9.09
N GLY A 46 7.08 8.04 9.65
CA GLY A 46 5.66 7.79 9.69
C GLY A 46 5.22 6.62 10.58
N ARG A 47 6.04 6.07 11.47
CA ARG A 47 5.56 5.09 12.44
C ARG A 47 5.29 5.78 13.78
N VAL A 48 4.14 5.52 14.39
CA VAL A 48 3.81 5.97 15.74
C VAL A 48 3.53 4.76 16.60
N ARG A 49 4.29 4.60 17.69
CA ARG A 49 4.05 3.61 18.73
C ARG A 49 3.66 4.34 20.01
N VAL A 50 2.54 3.93 20.59
CA VAL A 50 2.08 4.40 21.90
C VAL A 50 2.11 3.21 22.84
N THR A 51 2.75 3.37 24.00
CA THR A 51 2.72 2.40 25.09
C THR A 51 2.05 3.05 26.28
N VAL A 52 1.16 2.32 26.93
CA VAL A 52 0.52 2.70 28.20
C VAL A 52 0.95 1.69 29.25
N ASP A 53 1.62 2.19 30.28
CA ASP A 53 2.04 1.43 31.45
C ASP A 53 1.18 1.86 32.64
N ARG A 54 0.64 0.92 33.42
CA ARG A 54 -0.12 1.22 34.63
C ARG A 54 0.11 0.13 35.68
N PRO A 55 0.37 0.50 36.94
CA PRO A 55 0.38 -0.45 38.05
C PRO A 55 -1.02 -1.04 38.24
N HIS A 56 -1.11 -2.35 38.34
CA HIS A 56 -2.33 -3.04 38.72
C HIS A 56 -2.16 -3.59 40.13
N GLU A 57 -3.15 -3.34 40.98
CA GLU A 57 -3.13 -3.81 42.37
C GLU A 57 -3.07 -5.33 42.42
N ASN A 58 -2.19 -5.84 43.29
CA ASN A 58 -2.10 -7.26 43.54
C ASN A 58 -3.03 -7.64 44.70
N GLY A 59 -4.11 -8.36 44.42
CA GLY A 59 -5.02 -8.86 45.47
C GLY A 59 -4.33 -9.80 46.47
N PHE A 60 -3.15 -10.33 46.14
CA PHE A 60 -2.33 -11.18 46.99
C PHE A 60 -1.15 -10.45 47.65
N ALA A 61 -1.15 -9.11 47.64
CA ALA A 61 -0.10 -8.27 48.22
C ALA A 61 0.32 -8.73 49.63
N ARG A 62 -0.67 -9.10 50.46
CA ARG A 62 -0.45 -9.56 51.84
C ARG A 62 0.27 -10.91 51.98
N ILE A 63 0.29 -11.72 50.93
CA ILE A 63 0.92 -13.05 50.93
C ILE A 63 2.35 -12.96 50.36
N PHE A 64 2.56 -12.15 49.33
CA PHE A 64 3.83 -12.10 48.60
C PHE A 64 4.67 -10.85 48.87
N GLY A 65 4.18 -9.89 49.66
CA GLY A 65 4.91 -8.66 49.99
C GLY A 65 5.12 -7.73 48.79
N GLN A 66 4.29 -7.87 47.74
CA GLN A 66 4.34 -7.07 46.54
C GLN A 66 2.95 -6.48 46.25
N ASP A 67 2.83 -5.16 46.41
CA ASP A 67 1.54 -4.45 46.39
C ASP A 67 0.95 -4.27 44.98
N SER A 68 1.80 -4.30 43.95
CA SER A 68 1.38 -4.14 42.56
C SER A 68 2.33 -4.83 41.56
N TRP A 69 1.84 -5.03 40.34
CA TRP A 69 2.65 -5.36 39.18
C TRP A 69 2.40 -4.33 38.07
N ASP A 70 3.44 -4.02 37.29
CA ASP A 70 3.30 -3.15 36.14
C ASP A 70 2.71 -3.92 34.96
N ILE A 71 1.62 -3.39 34.39
CA ILE A 71 1.03 -3.90 33.15
C ILE A 71 1.30 -2.89 32.05
N SER A 72 1.76 -3.38 30.90
CA SER A 72 2.06 -2.57 29.73
C SER A 72 1.23 -3.04 28.53
N THR A 73 0.63 -2.10 27.81
CA THR A 73 0.00 -2.36 26.50
C THR A 73 0.55 -1.39 25.46
N GLY A 74 0.71 -1.85 24.23
CA GLY A 74 1.27 -1.07 23.14
C GLY A 74 0.40 -1.13 21.89
N ALA A 75 0.30 0.00 21.19
CA ALA A 75 -0.34 0.08 19.89
C ALA A 75 0.61 0.73 18.88
N ARG A 76 0.65 0.20 17.66
CA ARG A 76 1.42 0.75 16.55
C ARG A 76 0.49 1.22 15.44
N ALA A 77 0.84 2.33 14.81
CA ALA A 77 0.14 2.83 13.64
C ALA A 77 1.16 3.43 12.67
N ASN A 78 1.06 3.03 11.41
CA ASN A 78 1.85 3.61 10.33
C ASN A 78 1.06 4.70 9.63
N THR A 79 1.71 5.82 9.39
CA THR A 79 1.29 6.93 8.57
C THR A 79 2.23 7.10 7.39
N GLY A 80 1.70 7.56 6.26
CA GLY A 80 2.44 7.73 5.02
C GLY A 80 1.69 7.18 3.81
N THR A 81 2.37 7.22 2.68
CA THR A 81 1.94 6.60 1.43
C THR A 81 2.59 5.22 1.31
N PRO A 82 1.85 4.16 0.94
CA PRO A 82 2.48 2.90 0.60
C PRO A 82 3.53 3.07 -0.51
N ASN A 83 4.75 2.64 -0.22
CA ASN A 83 5.89 2.65 -1.16
C ASN A 83 6.38 1.22 -1.45
N ALA A 84 5.63 0.21 -1.00
CA ALA A 84 5.89 -1.17 -1.32
C ALA A 84 4.58 -1.97 -1.44
N ALA A 85 4.62 -3.03 -2.24
CA ALA A 85 3.49 -3.92 -2.46
C ALA A 85 3.91 -5.40 -2.54
N VAL A 86 3.12 -6.28 -1.94
CA VAL A 86 3.12 -7.74 -2.12
C VAL A 86 1.86 -8.12 -2.89
N GLY A 87 1.98 -9.07 -3.82
CA GLY A 87 0.92 -9.41 -4.76
C GLY A 87 0.78 -8.39 -5.89
N ALA A 88 1.86 -7.68 -6.21
CA ALA A 88 1.87 -6.67 -7.28
C ALA A 88 1.51 -7.34 -8.62
N MET A 89 0.34 -7.02 -9.17
CA MET A 89 -0.05 -7.53 -10.49
C MET A 89 0.85 -6.91 -11.55
N PRO A 90 1.15 -7.64 -12.64
CA PRO A 90 2.06 -7.19 -13.71
C PRO A 90 1.38 -6.19 -14.64
N LEU A 91 0.72 -5.19 -14.07
CA LEU A 91 0.00 -4.12 -14.74
C LEU A 91 0.61 -2.77 -14.33
N LEU A 92 0.92 -1.98 -15.34
CA LEU A 92 1.52 -0.66 -15.23
C LEU A 92 0.52 0.38 -15.73
N PHE A 93 0.30 1.45 -14.95
CA PHE A 93 -0.56 2.57 -15.32
C PHE A 93 0.19 3.89 -15.21
N ASN A 94 -0.14 4.86 -16.07
CA ASN A 94 0.34 6.23 -15.91
C ASN A 94 -0.41 6.93 -14.77
N LYS A 95 0.24 7.87 -14.07
CA LYS A 95 -0.40 8.75 -13.08
C LYS A 95 -1.62 9.50 -13.64
N LYS A 96 -1.65 9.76 -14.95
CA LYS A 96 -2.79 10.35 -15.65
C LYS A 96 -4.03 9.46 -15.62
N ALA A 97 -3.90 8.14 -15.44
CA ALA A 97 -5.04 7.24 -15.26
C ALA A 97 -5.83 7.54 -13.97
N PHE A 98 -5.21 8.22 -13.01
CA PHE A 98 -5.79 8.63 -11.72
C PHE A 98 -6.47 10.00 -11.78
N VAL A 99 -7.17 10.28 -12.87
CA VAL A 99 -7.92 11.54 -13.01
C VAL A 99 -9.41 11.30 -12.82
N SER A 100 -9.94 12.00 -11.80
CA SER A 100 -11.35 12.25 -11.49
C SER A 100 -12.24 11.03 -11.23
N SER A 101 -12.59 10.88 -9.95
CA SER A 101 -13.59 9.95 -9.38
C SER A 101 -13.09 8.51 -9.20
N PRO A 102 -12.45 8.18 -8.05
CA PRO A 102 -12.28 6.79 -7.67
C PRO A 102 -13.62 6.03 -7.69
N GLY A 103 -13.56 4.72 -7.94
CA GLY A 103 -14.76 3.88 -8.06
C GLY A 103 -15.46 3.92 -9.43
N VAL A 104 -15.05 4.79 -10.36
CA VAL A 104 -15.63 4.83 -11.70
C VAL A 104 -14.92 3.85 -12.62
N SER A 105 -15.66 2.86 -13.13
CA SER A 105 -15.18 1.87 -14.09
C SER A 105 -14.76 2.51 -15.41
N ARG A 106 -13.58 2.13 -15.92
CA ARG A 106 -13.02 2.58 -17.19
C ARG A 106 -12.41 1.41 -17.95
N PHE A 107 -12.48 1.50 -19.27
CA PHE A 107 -11.81 0.56 -20.17
C PHE A 107 -10.36 0.99 -20.40
N TYR A 108 -9.45 0.04 -20.24
CA TYR A 108 -8.01 0.18 -20.46
C TYR A 108 -7.54 -0.80 -21.53
N SER A 109 -6.73 -0.32 -22.47
CA SER A 109 -6.10 -1.14 -23.52
C SER A 109 -4.59 -0.99 -23.52
N GLU A 110 -3.87 -1.94 -24.13
CA GLU A 110 -2.44 -1.75 -24.41
C GLU A 110 -2.22 -0.51 -25.29
N PRO A 111 -1.08 0.19 -25.14
CA PRO A 111 -0.70 1.24 -26.07
C PRO A 111 -0.57 0.69 -27.49
N PRO A 112 -0.73 1.54 -28.52
CA PRO A 112 -0.41 1.17 -29.89
C PRO A 112 1.03 0.63 -30.02
N SER A 113 1.25 -0.23 -31.02
CA SER A 113 2.60 -0.69 -31.33
C SER A 113 3.53 0.50 -31.60
N GLY A 114 4.70 0.54 -30.95
CA GLY A 114 5.74 1.52 -31.22
C GLY A 114 5.70 2.82 -30.40
N THR A 115 4.67 3.07 -29.58
CA THR A 115 4.55 4.32 -28.78
C THR A 115 5.26 4.27 -27.41
N GLY A 116 6.19 3.33 -27.24
CA GLY A 116 6.94 3.14 -26.01
C GLY A 116 6.31 2.10 -25.06
N SER A 117 7.16 1.50 -24.23
CA SER A 117 6.77 0.45 -23.27
C SER A 117 6.12 1.02 -22.00
N VAL A 118 5.87 2.32 -21.93
CA VAL A 118 5.29 3.01 -20.76
C VAL A 118 3.96 3.64 -21.17
N PRO A 119 2.85 3.40 -20.46
CA PRO A 119 1.57 4.08 -20.73
C PRO A 119 1.71 5.60 -20.65
N GLN A 120 1.16 6.32 -21.62
CA GLN A 120 1.31 7.79 -21.74
C GLN A 120 0.03 8.59 -21.47
N ASP A 121 -1.10 7.90 -21.33
CA ASP A 121 -2.43 8.51 -21.20
C ASP A 121 -3.24 7.92 -20.02
N ASN A 122 -4.52 8.29 -19.94
CA ASN A 122 -5.42 7.88 -18.86
C ASN A 122 -6.32 6.67 -19.18
N LYS A 123 -6.11 6.03 -20.34
CA LYS A 123 -6.90 4.90 -20.85
C LYS A 123 -6.03 3.73 -21.31
N SER A 124 -4.71 3.84 -21.13
CA SER A 124 -3.75 2.80 -21.46
C SER A 124 -3.18 2.16 -20.21
N PHE A 125 -2.84 0.88 -20.34
CA PHE A 125 -2.01 0.15 -19.40
C PHE A 125 -0.91 -0.55 -20.20
N ASN A 126 0.16 -0.99 -19.54
CA ASN A 126 1.08 -1.95 -20.16
C ASN A 126 1.38 -3.09 -19.18
N TRP A 127 1.83 -4.21 -19.71
CA TRP A 127 2.35 -5.30 -18.89
C TRP A 127 3.76 -4.98 -18.41
N THR A 128 4.10 -5.46 -17.23
CA THR A 128 5.44 -5.23 -16.67
C THR A 128 5.88 -6.41 -15.82
N VAL A 129 7.20 -6.51 -15.62
CA VAL A 129 7.80 -7.22 -14.50
C VAL A 129 8.52 -6.22 -13.60
N PHE A 130 8.78 -6.61 -12.36
CA PHE A 130 9.56 -5.83 -11.41
C PHE A 130 10.89 -6.54 -11.17
N CYS A 131 11.99 -5.80 -11.12
CA CYS A 131 13.32 -6.37 -11.01
C CYS A 131 14.18 -5.57 -10.04
N THR A 132 15.05 -6.25 -9.32
CA THR A 132 16.16 -5.60 -8.61
C THR A 132 17.22 -5.14 -9.60
N ALA A 133 17.81 -3.96 -9.39
CA ALA A 133 18.86 -3.40 -10.25
C ALA A 133 20.08 -4.32 -10.45
N SER A 134 20.28 -5.31 -9.57
CA SER A 134 21.39 -6.28 -9.60
C SER A 134 21.03 -7.65 -10.19
N GLY A 135 19.77 -7.89 -10.60
CA GLY A 135 19.28 -9.22 -10.98
C GLY A 135 18.85 -9.31 -12.45
N GLY A 136 19.70 -9.90 -13.31
CA GLY A 136 19.36 -10.33 -14.67
C GLY A 136 18.81 -9.25 -15.62
N SER A 137 18.49 -9.63 -16.86
CA SER A 137 17.83 -8.73 -17.80
C SER A 137 16.40 -8.46 -17.33
N CYS A 138 16.12 -7.22 -16.93
CA CYS A 138 14.78 -6.75 -16.59
C CYS A 138 13.92 -6.57 -17.84
N ASN A 139 13.63 -7.68 -18.51
CA ASN A 139 12.85 -7.75 -19.73
C ASN A 139 11.63 -8.63 -19.48
N ALA A 140 10.44 -8.05 -19.47
CA ALA A 140 9.23 -8.85 -19.43
C ALA A 140 9.13 -9.68 -20.72
N ASP A 141 8.73 -10.94 -20.56
CA ASP A 141 8.21 -11.76 -21.64
C ASP A 141 6.80 -12.28 -21.28
N THR A 142 6.09 -12.78 -22.27
CA THR A 142 4.71 -13.27 -22.09
C THR A 142 4.64 -14.42 -21.08
N THR A 143 5.68 -15.26 -20.99
CA THR A 143 5.72 -16.40 -20.06
C THR A 143 5.80 -15.95 -18.61
N THR A 144 6.66 -14.97 -18.33
CA THR A 144 6.89 -14.41 -17.00
C THR A 144 5.67 -13.64 -16.53
N VAL A 145 5.09 -12.79 -17.39
CA VAL A 145 3.85 -12.08 -17.08
C VAL A 145 2.69 -13.06 -16.84
N ASN A 146 2.57 -14.10 -17.67
CA ASN A 146 1.56 -15.15 -17.49
C ASN A 146 1.70 -15.87 -16.13
N ARG A 147 2.94 -16.16 -15.70
CA ARG A 147 3.21 -16.75 -14.39
C ARG A 147 2.75 -15.83 -13.26
N LEU A 148 3.15 -14.56 -13.30
CA LEU A 148 2.75 -13.54 -12.31
C LEU A 148 1.22 -13.41 -12.22
N ILE A 149 0.51 -13.34 -13.35
CA ILE A 149 -0.97 -13.31 -13.33
C ILE A 149 -1.52 -14.60 -12.70
N THR A 150 -1.00 -15.77 -13.07
CA THR A 150 -1.55 -17.05 -12.61
C THR A 150 -1.44 -17.24 -11.09
N GLN A 151 -0.34 -16.77 -10.51
CA GLN A 151 -0.05 -16.87 -9.08
C GLN A 151 -0.67 -15.76 -8.22
N GLY A 152 -1.15 -14.66 -8.83
CA GLY A 152 -1.80 -13.55 -8.12
C GLY A 152 -0.92 -12.33 -7.88
N GLY A 153 0.04 -12.10 -8.77
CA GLY A 153 1.01 -11.02 -8.68
C GLY A 153 2.37 -11.51 -8.20
N ASP A 154 3.28 -10.57 -7.96
CA ASP A 154 4.61 -10.86 -7.40
C ASP A 154 4.49 -11.27 -5.93
N ASP A 155 5.04 -12.42 -5.56
CA ASP A 155 5.08 -12.90 -4.18
C ASP A 155 6.19 -12.21 -3.37
N ALA A 156 7.20 -11.68 -4.05
CA ALA A 156 8.18 -10.79 -3.44
C ALA A 156 7.57 -9.40 -3.20
N GLU A 157 8.11 -8.72 -2.18
CA GLU A 157 7.77 -7.32 -1.98
C GLU A 157 8.43 -6.46 -3.05
N VAL A 158 7.61 -5.67 -3.75
CA VAL A 158 8.04 -4.73 -4.78
C VAL A 158 8.09 -3.32 -4.20
N THR A 159 9.25 -2.67 -4.27
CA THR A 159 9.49 -1.32 -3.75
C THR A 159 9.65 -0.29 -4.88
N LEU A 160 9.54 1.01 -4.57
CA LEU A 160 9.64 2.08 -5.58
C LEU A 160 11.02 2.23 -6.25
N ASP A 161 12.07 1.67 -5.66
CA ASP A 161 13.44 1.64 -6.19
C ASP A 161 13.70 0.45 -7.13
N MET A 162 12.76 -0.50 -7.22
CA MET A 162 12.85 -1.56 -8.21
C MET A 162 12.69 -1.02 -9.63
N MET A 163 13.43 -1.63 -10.55
CA MET A 163 13.31 -1.36 -11.97
C MET A 163 12.02 -2.00 -12.50
N ILE A 164 11.37 -1.29 -13.41
CA ILE A 164 10.28 -1.85 -14.21
C ILE A 164 10.84 -2.36 -15.54
N GLY A 165 10.48 -3.59 -15.88
CA GLY A 165 10.75 -4.19 -17.18
C GLY A 165 9.44 -4.26 -17.96
N PRO A 166 9.03 -3.21 -18.66
CA PRO A 166 7.78 -3.24 -19.39
C PRO A 166 7.85 -4.20 -20.58
N LEU A 167 6.77 -4.94 -20.82
CA LEU A 167 6.65 -5.84 -21.96
C LEU A 167 6.54 -5.01 -23.24
N ASN A 168 7.17 -5.49 -24.32
CA ASN A 168 7.06 -4.84 -25.63
C ASN A 168 5.59 -4.64 -26.01
N ALA A 169 5.29 -3.42 -26.49
CA ALA A 169 3.96 -3.04 -26.94
C ALA A 169 3.48 -3.97 -28.07
N GLY A 170 2.22 -4.39 -27.98
CA GLY A 170 1.64 -5.39 -28.87
C GLY A 170 0.59 -6.19 -28.11
N SER A 171 -0.34 -6.82 -28.83
CA SER A 171 -1.48 -7.45 -28.18
C SER A 171 -1.19 -8.84 -27.64
N HIS A 172 -1.19 -8.98 -26.32
CA HIS A 172 -0.93 -10.25 -25.65
C HIS A 172 -2.23 -10.98 -25.29
N THR A 173 -2.93 -11.49 -26.31
CA THR A 173 -4.27 -12.12 -26.19
C THR A 173 -4.39 -13.11 -25.03
N SER A 174 -3.39 -13.99 -24.87
CA SER A 174 -3.38 -15.03 -23.83
C SER A 174 -3.34 -14.45 -22.41
N LEU A 175 -2.73 -13.29 -22.20
CA LEU A 175 -2.67 -12.64 -20.89
C LEU A 175 -4.03 -12.12 -20.43
N TYR A 176 -4.84 -11.59 -21.36
CA TYR A 176 -6.22 -11.17 -21.05
C TYR A 176 -7.12 -12.33 -20.62
N ASP A 177 -6.93 -13.51 -21.20
CA ASP A 177 -7.68 -14.70 -20.78
C ASP A 177 -7.26 -15.16 -19.38
N LYS A 178 -5.99 -14.97 -19.00
CA LYS A 178 -5.50 -15.29 -17.66
C LYS A 178 -6.01 -14.31 -16.62
N LEU A 179 -6.13 -13.03 -16.95
CA LEU A 179 -6.75 -12.03 -16.08
C LEU A 179 -8.20 -12.35 -15.73
N LYS A 180 -8.94 -13.14 -16.54
CA LYS A 180 -10.34 -13.51 -16.24
C LYS A 180 -10.51 -14.15 -14.87
N LYS A 181 -9.52 -14.89 -14.39
CA LYS A 181 -9.54 -15.52 -13.05
C LYS A 181 -9.65 -14.51 -11.91
N TRP A 182 -9.26 -13.25 -12.15
CA TRP A 182 -9.19 -12.19 -11.16
C TRP A 182 -10.35 -11.19 -11.27
N ILE A 183 -11.35 -11.47 -12.10
CA ILE A 183 -12.56 -10.64 -12.17
C ILE A 183 -13.25 -10.64 -10.80
N GLY A 184 -13.62 -9.45 -10.33
CA GLY A 184 -14.21 -9.21 -9.01
C GLY A 184 -13.20 -9.10 -7.88
N THR A 185 -11.89 -9.21 -8.16
CA THR A 185 -10.83 -9.09 -7.15
C THR A 185 -10.14 -7.73 -7.21
N GLU A 186 -9.50 -7.39 -6.10
CA GLU A 186 -8.68 -6.19 -5.94
C GLU A 186 -7.21 -6.61 -5.80
N PHE A 187 -6.31 -5.86 -6.43
CA PHE A 187 -4.88 -6.13 -6.33
C PHE A 187 -4.05 -4.85 -6.53
N PRO A 188 -2.82 -4.81 -5.97
CA PRO A 188 -1.94 -3.68 -6.13
C PRO A 188 -1.36 -3.62 -7.55
N VAL A 189 -1.30 -2.41 -8.11
CA VAL A 189 -0.75 -2.12 -9.44
C VAL A 189 0.20 -0.92 -9.36
N ALA A 190 1.23 -0.93 -10.20
CA ALA A 190 2.24 0.12 -10.21
C ALA A 190 1.77 1.35 -11.00
N VAL A 191 2.10 2.53 -10.46
CA VAL A 191 1.81 3.82 -11.09
C VAL A 191 3.10 4.52 -11.46
N VAL A 192 3.20 5.01 -12.69
CA VAL A 192 4.39 5.69 -13.24
C VAL A 192 4.09 7.09 -13.76
N ASP A 193 5.13 7.91 -13.91
CA ASP A 193 5.06 9.13 -14.71
C ASP A 193 5.32 8.85 -16.20
N ASP A 194 5.33 9.92 -17.00
CA ASP A 194 5.53 9.84 -18.46
C ASP A 194 6.93 9.31 -18.83
N ALA A 195 7.90 9.40 -17.91
CA ALA A 195 9.25 8.87 -18.09
C ALA A 195 9.38 7.40 -17.67
N GLY A 196 8.30 6.77 -17.19
CA GLY A 196 8.32 5.40 -16.68
C GLY A 196 8.90 5.27 -15.28
N LYS A 197 9.10 6.38 -14.55
CA LYS A 197 9.55 6.30 -13.17
C LYS A 197 8.39 5.95 -12.26
N MET A 198 8.55 4.91 -11.44
CA MET A 198 7.55 4.52 -10.45
C MET A 198 7.31 5.66 -9.46
N GLN A 199 6.04 6.04 -9.31
CA GLN A 199 5.59 7.12 -8.44
C GLN A 199 4.93 6.57 -7.18
N GLY A 200 4.28 5.42 -7.26
CA GLY A 200 3.51 4.87 -6.15
C GLY A 200 2.71 3.63 -6.53
N TRP A 201 1.87 3.20 -5.59
CA TRP A 201 1.01 2.03 -5.71
C TRP A 201 -0.46 2.42 -5.64
N ALA A 202 -1.29 1.75 -6.42
CA ALA A 202 -2.74 1.85 -6.31
C ALA A 202 -3.35 0.47 -6.20
N VAL A 203 -4.61 0.42 -5.78
CA VAL A 203 -5.40 -0.81 -5.80
C VAL A 203 -6.39 -0.72 -6.95
N PHE A 204 -6.38 -1.73 -7.81
CA PHE A 204 -7.26 -1.83 -8.95
C PHE A 204 -8.28 -2.95 -8.72
N HIS A 205 -9.55 -2.65 -8.94
CA HIS A 205 -10.63 -3.64 -8.97
C HIS A 205 -10.94 -4.01 -10.42
N LEU A 206 -10.78 -5.28 -10.76
CA LEU A 206 -11.01 -5.77 -12.12
C LEU A 206 -12.48 -6.17 -12.32
N VAL A 207 -13.18 -5.54 -13.27
CA VAL A 207 -14.61 -5.79 -13.55
C VAL A 207 -14.81 -6.76 -14.71
N SER A 208 -14.06 -6.62 -15.79
CA SER A 208 -14.20 -7.50 -16.96
C SER A 208 -12.96 -7.47 -17.84
N THR A 209 -12.72 -8.53 -18.62
CA THR A 209 -11.68 -8.52 -19.66
C THR A 209 -12.29 -8.69 -21.05
N LYS A 210 -11.61 -8.15 -22.05
CA LYS A 210 -11.96 -8.26 -23.47
C LYS A 210 -10.73 -8.78 -24.22
N SER A 211 -10.69 -10.09 -24.47
CA SER A 211 -9.59 -10.76 -25.18
C SER A 211 -9.81 -10.89 -26.69
N SER A 212 -10.99 -10.55 -27.20
CA SER A 212 -11.36 -10.70 -28.62
C SER A 212 -11.73 -9.37 -29.30
N GLY A 213 -11.61 -9.35 -30.63
CA GLY A 213 -11.94 -8.19 -31.48
C GLY A 213 -10.74 -7.30 -31.80
N SER A 214 -11.02 -6.19 -32.49
CA SER A 214 -10.02 -5.19 -32.92
C SER A 214 -9.44 -4.36 -31.76
N THR A 215 -10.14 -4.31 -30.63
CA THR A 215 -9.67 -3.66 -29.40
C THR A 215 -9.76 -4.64 -28.25
N LYS A 216 -8.61 -4.96 -27.67
CA LYS A 216 -8.47 -5.81 -26.49
C LYS A 216 -8.10 -4.95 -25.29
N GLY A 217 -8.44 -5.42 -24.10
CA GLY A 217 -8.31 -4.62 -22.89
C GLY A 217 -9.05 -5.22 -21.71
N PHE A 218 -9.23 -4.42 -20.68
CA PHE A 218 -10.06 -4.74 -19.53
C PHE A 218 -10.77 -3.51 -18.98
N THR A 219 -11.84 -3.73 -18.24
CA THR A 219 -12.57 -2.70 -17.51
C THR A 219 -12.33 -2.88 -16.02
N GLY A 220 -12.11 -1.78 -15.33
CA GLY A 220 -12.04 -1.77 -13.87
C GLY A 220 -11.91 -0.36 -13.33
N TYR A 221 -11.67 -0.22 -12.04
CA TYR A 221 -11.54 1.08 -11.38
C TYR A 221 -10.49 1.06 -10.28
N PHE A 222 -9.95 2.23 -9.98
CA PHE A 222 -9.07 2.40 -8.82
C PHE A 222 -9.90 2.53 -7.54
N VAL A 223 -9.55 1.72 -6.55
CA VAL A 223 -10.23 1.63 -5.27
C VAL A 223 -9.81 2.80 -4.38
N SER A 224 -10.79 3.44 -3.77
CA SER A 224 -10.59 4.43 -2.71
C SER A 224 -11.83 4.44 -1.81
N PRO A 225 -11.70 4.40 -0.47
CA PRO A 225 -10.45 4.33 0.28
C PRO A 225 -9.71 3.00 0.12
N VAL A 226 -8.38 3.03 0.23
CA VAL A 226 -7.52 1.84 0.09
C VAL A 226 -7.35 1.14 1.43
N THR A 227 -7.71 -0.14 1.47
CA THR A 227 -7.60 -1.01 2.65
C THR A 227 -6.91 -2.36 2.34
N HIS A 228 -6.12 -2.42 1.27
CA HIS A 228 -5.51 -3.68 0.84
C HIS A 228 -4.32 -4.08 1.72
N SER A 229 -4.28 -5.34 2.19
CA SER A 229 -3.22 -5.86 3.07
C SER A 229 -1.87 -6.03 2.36
N GLY A 230 -1.87 -6.18 1.03
CA GLY A 230 -0.66 -6.26 0.22
C GLY A 230 0.08 -4.94 0.04
N LEU A 231 -0.34 -3.82 0.66
CA LEU A 231 0.39 -2.56 0.60
C LEU A 231 1.11 -2.28 1.92
N SER A 232 2.39 -1.91 1.84
CA SER A 232 3.23 -1.64 3.02
C SER A 232 3.96 -0.30 2.92
N ILE A 233 4.31 0.26 4.09
CA ILE A 233 5.10 1.49 4.22
C ILE A 233 6.49 1.13 4.75
N ARG A 234 7.50 1.28 3.89
CA ARG A 234 8.93 1.16 4.17
C ARG A 234 9.52 2.53 4.50
N SER A 235 10.59 2.53 5.29
CA SER A 235 11.26 3.75 5.77
C SER A 235 11.97 4.58 4.69
N ALA A 236 11.99 4.12 3.44
CA ALA A 236 12.59 4.82 2.30
C ALA A 236 11.68 5.93 1.72
N ALA A 237 12.20 6.71 0.77
CA ALA A 237 11.56 7.88 0.18
C ALA A 237 10.06 7.66 -0.13
N GLY A 238 9.22 8.61 0.30
CA GLY A 238 7.78 8.51 0.17
C GLY A 238 7.32 8.45 -1.29
N GLY A 239 6.36 7.58 -1.57
CA GLY A 239 5.64 7.56 -2.85
C GLY A 239 4.56 8.64 -2.93
N VAL A 240 4.12 8.94 -4.15
CA VAL A 240 2.94 9.74 -4.45
C VAL A 240 1.68 8.95 -4.07
N ASN A 241 0.71 9.61 -3.44
CA ASN A 241 -0.55 8.99 -3.02
C ASN A 241 -1.48 8.77 -4.21
N TYR A 242 -1.91 7.53 -4.42
CA TYR A 242 -2.92 7.15 -5.42
C TYR A 242 -4.11 6.48 -4.74
N GLY A 243 -4.98 7.31 -4.13
CA GLY A 243 -6.17 6.91 -3.37
C GLY A 243 -6.18 7.47 -1.94
N ALA A 244 -7.32 7.37 -1.26
CA ALA A 244 -7.43 7.71 0.16
C ALA A 244 -7.04 6.50 1.03
N TYR A 245 -5.78 6.42 1.49
CA TYR A 245 -5.35 5.31 2.36
C TYR A 245 -5.93 5.44 3.77
N VAL A 246 -6.48 4.34 4.28
CA VAL A 246 -6.98 4.25 5.66
C VAL A 246 -5.86 3.74 6.56
N PHE A 247 -5.65 4.44 7.67
CA PHE A 247 -4.68 4.01 8.69
C PHE A 247 -5.16 2.73 9.38
N ARG A 248 -4.24 1.80 9.59
CA ARG A 248 -4.50 0.58 10.36
C ARG A 248 -3.65 0.55 11.63
N LEU A 249 -4.23 -0.07 12.66
CA LEU A 249 -3.46 -0.55 13.79
C LEU A 249 -2.63 -1.75 13.33
N GLU A 250 -1.35 -1.75 13.67
CA GLU A 250 -0.54 -2.96 13.66
C GLU A 250 -0.63 -3.58 15.06
N GLU A 251 -1.01 -4.85 15.11
CA GLU A 251 -0.91 -5.69 16.31
C GLU A 251 0.55 -6.07 16.57
#